data_AF-A0A7J3MNZ3-F1
#
_entry.id   AF-A0A7J3MNZ3-F1
#
_cell.length_a   1.000
_cell.length_b   1.000
_cell.length_c   1.000
_cell.angle_alpha   90.00
_cell.angle_beta   90.00
_cell.angle_gamma   90.00
#
_symmetry.space_group_name_H-M   'P 1'
#
loop_
_entity.id
_entity.type
_entity.pdbx_description
1 polymer ?
#
loop_
_entity_poly.entity_id
_entity_poly.type
_entity_poly.pdbx_seq_one_letter_code
_entity_poly.pdbx_strand_id
1 'polypeptide(L)'
;MTDSMDKEETIFDKNLKGFEKLFEELSEYGLTPNEAKVFIQLLKFGPITASEIGRSLGISRTEVYNILTSLQNKGIIEASLDRPAKFSAVGFEKALDILIDAERRKIAAMEKSKEELMEIWKTVQVPSVLEERERLQLLKGMEQIYARFSDMLSEAKEEVNIVAFGADLVRAYNAGVLYKVRDLSKRNVRVQILTHGISRTSSIISYLKKYGEIMEVAAPGLSAPYFVIVDNKQLLLFTKPPGSSRMERKEATALWTNSNALVQSLKKLFNGMIQPEEVVVKPLSVEEEMKKSEEERIAFRRQLMENLSMIGLRAEENFKITGNSGITHEFDIGVFSEDKPIVCDIIFDVSNITVAPVVRFYTKRNDVAEMIKDSTLIVKPRLTRDAKELAEFYKIRVVELQPQIGG
;
A
#
# COMPACT_ATOMS: atom_id res chain seq x y z
N MET A 1 17.14 34.14 -35.03
CA MET A 1 17.02 32.90 -35.82
C MET A 1 17.04 31.66 -34.94
N THR A 2 17.69 31.69 -33.77
CA THR A 2 17.70 30.60 -32.77
C THR A 2 16.40 30.53 -31.94
N ASP A 3 15.82 31.66 -31.53
CA ASP A 3 14.59 31.71 -30.70
C ASP A 3 13.28 31.31 -31.44
N SER A 4 13.35 31.13 -32.77
CA SER A 4 12.24 30.63 -33.59
C SER A 4 12.26 29.11 -33.77
N MET A 5 13.45 28.49 -33.76
CA MET A 5 13.58 27.03 -33.92
C MET A 5 13.20 26.28 -32.64
N ASP A 6 13.57 26.79 -31.45
CA ASP A 6 13.23 26.15 -30.17
C ASP A 6 11.71 26.18 -29.87
N LYS A 7 11.00 27.20 -30.36
CA LYS A 7 9.52 27.29 -30.26
C LYS A 7 8.81 26.33 -31.21
N GLU A 8 9.33 26.14 -32.42
CA GLU A 8 8.77 25.19 -33.38
C GLU A 8 8.95 23.74 -32.92
N GLU A 9 10.11 23.41 -32.34
CA GLU A 9 10.41 22.07 -31.82
C GLU A 9 9.52 21.71 -30.61
N THR A 10 9.27 22.67 -29.71
CA THR A 10 8.39 22.50 -28.55
C THR A 10 6.91 22.35 -28.92
N ILE A 11 6.44 23.07 -29.95
CA ILE A 11 5.06 22.97 -30.46
C ILE A 11 4.84 21.64 -31.18
N PHE A 12 5.83 21.17 -31.95
CA PHE A 12 5.78 19.92 -32.67
C PHE A 12 5.67 18.72 -31.71
N ASP A 13 6.51 18.67 -30.67
CA ASP A 13 6.49 17.59 -29.67
C ASP A 13 5.20 17.59 -28.83
N LYS A 14 4.65 18.78 -28.52
CA LYS A 14 3.37 18.91 -27.83
C LYS A 14 2.19 18.44 -28.70
N ASN A 15 2.21 18.74 -30.00
CA ASN A 15 1.20 18.28 -30.94
C ASN A 15 1.26 16.75 -31.13
N LEU A 16 2.47 16.17 -31.20
CA LEU A 16 2.65 14.73 -31.34
C LEU A 16 2.08 13.96 -30.14
N LYS A 17 2.38 14.41 -28.92
CA LYS A 17 1.79 13.86 -27.68
C LYS A 17 0.27 14.03 -27.63
N GLY A 18 -0.25 15.15 -28.14
CA GLY A 18 -1.68 15.39 -28.27
C GLY A 18 -2.36 14.38 -29.22
N PHE A 19 -1.71 14.06 -30.34
CA PHE A 19 -2.22 13.06 -31.30
C PHE A 19 -2.14 11.65 -30.76
N GLU A 20 -1.04 11.25 -30.11
CA GLU A 20 -0.92 9.92 -29.48
C GLU A 20 -2.02 9.71 -28.43
N LYS A 21 -2.21 10.70 -27.56
CA LYS A 21 -3.29 10.68 -26.56
C LYS A 21 -4.68 10.58 -27.20
N LEU A 22 -4.93 11.31 -28.29
CA LEU A 22 -6.20 11.27 -29.01
C LEU A 22 -6.48 9.86 -29.59
N PHE A 23 -5.48 9.21 -30.16
CA PHE A 23 -5.60 7.85 -30.69
C PHE A 23 -5.88 6.82 -29.60
N GLU A 24 -5.17 6.92 -28.46
CA GLU A 24 -5.40 6.05 -27.30
C GLU A 24 -6.82 6.24 -26.74
N GLU A 25 -7.27 7.49 -26.58
CA GLU A 25 -8.59 7.77 -26.01
C GLU A 25 -9.71 7.29 -26.92
N LEU A 26 -9.64 7.47 -28.25
CA LEU A 26 -10.68 7.00 -29.16
C LEU A 26 -10.90 5.48 -29.12
N SER A 27 -9.90 4.70 -28.69
CA SER A 27 -10.08 3.27 -28.46
C SER A 27 -10.97 2.95 -27.25
N GLU A 28 -10.96 3.80 -26.22
CA GLU A 28 -11.88 3.70 -25.08
C GLU A 28 -13.34 4.02 -25.48
N TYR A 29 -13.53 4.79 -26.56
CA TYR A 29 -14.86 5.05 -27.16
C TYR A 29 -15.31 3.97 -28.15
N GLY A 30 -14.63 2.81 -28.16
CA GLY A 30 -15.03 1.66 -28.96
C GLY A 30 -14.58 1.71 -30.42
N LEU A 31 -13.57 2.53 -30.77
CA LEU A 31 -12.93 2.50 -32.10
C LEU A 31 -11.66 1.64 -32.10
N THR A 32 -11.47 0.84 -33.14
CA THR A 32 -10.16 0.18 -33.34
C THR A 32 -9.09 1.20 -33.73
N PRO A 33 -7.79 0.88 -33.58
CA PRO A 33 -6.71 1.81 -33.96
C PRO A 33 -6.78 2.27 -35.43
N ASN A 34 -7.17 1.38 -36.35
CA ASN A 34 -7.31 1.73 -37.76
C ASN A 34 -8.58 2.54 -38.03
N GLU A 35 -9.69 2.28 -37.32
CA GLU A 35 -10.89 3.11 -37.36
C GLU A 35 -10.60 4.54 -36.88
N ALA A 36 -9.87 4.71 -35.79
CA ALA A 36 -9.47 6.02 -35.28
C ALA A 36 -8.62 6.79 -36.30
N LYS A 37 -7.68 6.12 -36.99
CA LYS A 37 -6.85 6.73 -38.05
C LYS A 37 -7.68 7.25 -39.21
N VAL A 38 -8.58 6.42 -39.72
CA VAL A 38 -9.48 6.81 -40.81
C VAL A 38 -10.41 7.94 -40.36
N PHE A 39 -10.98 7.87 -39.16
CA PHE A 39 -11.88 8.89 -38.62
C PHE A 39 -11.20 10.26 -38.44
N ILE A 40 -10.01 10.30 -37.83
CA ILE A 40 -9.23 11.53 -37.67
C ILE A 40 -8.85 12.11 -39.03
N GLN A 41 -8.57 11.25 -40.01
CA GLN A 41 -8.27 11.72 -41.34
C GLN A 41 -9.47 12.39 -42.01
N LEU A 42 -10.66 11.81 -41.88
CA LEU A 42 -11.91 12.41 -42.36
C LEU A 42 -12.20 13.76 -41.69
N LEU A 43 -11.87 13.91 -40.39
CA LEU A 43 -11.97 15.19 -39.69
C LEU A 43 -10.98 16.24 -40.19
N LYS A 44 -9.76 15.83 -40.54
CA LYS A 44 -8.69 16.74 -41.01
C LYS A 44 -8.90 17.24 -42.43
N PHE A 45 -9.28 16.35 -43.34
CA PHE A 45 -9.32 16.64 -44.78
C PHE A 45 -10.74 16.83 -45.32
N GLY A 46 -11.77 16.55 -44.51
CA GLY A 46 -13.16 16.65 -44.94
C GLY A 46 -13.55 15.53 -45.92
N PRO A 47 -14.47 15.81 -46.87
CA PRO A 47 -14.97 14.80 -47.81
C PRO A 47 -13.88 14.23 -48.74
N ILE A 48 -13.47 12.99 -48.51
CA ILE A 48 -12.42 12.29 -49.28
C ILE A 48 -12.84 10.88 -49.69
N THR A 49 -12.25 10.36 -50.77
CA THR A 49 -12.58 9.03 -51.30
C THR A 49 -11.83 7.92 -50.56
N ALA A 50 -12.38 6.70 -50.59
CA ALA A 50 -11.72 5.52 -50.01
C ALA A 50 -10.30 5.27 -50.59
N SER A 51 -10.10 5.59 -51.88
CA SER A 51 -8.80 5.44 -52.53
C SER A 51 -7.76 6.43 -51.99
N GLU A 52 -8.17 7.66 -51.66
CA GLU A 52 -7.30 8.69 -51.08
C GLU A 52 -6.92 8.34 -49.65
N ILE A 53 -7.88 7.87 -48.85
CA ILE A 53 -7.65 7.36 -47.49
C ILE A 53 -6.64 6.22 -47.51
N GLY A 54 -6.86 5.20 -48.34
CA GLY A 54 -5.97 4.03 -48.42
C GLY A 54 -4.54 4.42 -48.80
N ARG A 55 -4.38 5.32 -49.78
CA ARG A 55 -3.06 5.79 -50.21
C ARG A 55 -2.31 6.52 -49.10
N SER A 56 -3.01 7.36 -48.35
CA SER A 56 -2.39 8.18 -47.30
C SER A 56 -2.03 7.41 -46.02
N LEU A 57 -2.80 6.38 -45.67
CA LEU A 57 -2.58 5.58 -44.45
C LEU A 57 -1.80 4.29 -44.71
N GLY A 58 -1.50 3.97 -45.97
CA GLY A 58 -0.87 2.70 -46.35
C GLY A 58 -1.77 1.48 -46.09
N ILE A 59 -3.09 1.67 -46.11
CA ILE A 59 -4.09 0.63 -45.82
C ILE A 59 -4.66 0.10 -47.14
N SER A 60 -4.90 -1.21 -47.21
CA SER A 60 -5.48 -1.83 -48.42
C SER A 60 -6.88 -1.30 -48.70
N ARG A 61 -7.26 -1.22 -49.99
CA ARG A 61 -8.58 -0.69 -50.40
C ARG A 61 -9.75 -1.46 -49.77
N THR A 62 -9.62 -2.78 -49.65
CA THR A 62 -10.62 -3.64 -49.01
C THR A 62 -10.79 -3.30 -47.54
N GLU A 63 -9.69 -3.13 -46.81
CA GLU A 63 -9.72 -2.79 -45.39
C GLU A 63 -10.29 -1.39 -45.15
N VAL A 64 -9.97 -0.41 -46.01
CA VAL A 64 -10.59 0.93 -45.93
C VAL A 64 -12.11 0.85 -46.05
N TYR A 65 -12.66 0.08 -46.98
CA TYR A 65 -14.12 -0.06 -47.10
C TYR A 65 -14.76 -0.75 -45.89
N ASN A 66 -14.10 -1.76 -45.31
CA ASN A 66 -14.57 -2.40 -44.08
C ASN A 66 -14.61 -1.39 -42.92
N ILE A 67 -13.55 -0.59 -42.77
CA ILE A 67 -13.46 0.46 -41.75
C ILE A 67 -14.54 1.53 -41.98
N LEU A 68 -14.69 2.03 -43.20
CA LEU A 68 -15.72 3.03 -43.53
C LEU A 68 -17.12 2.49 -43.27
N THR A 69 -17.40 1.24 -43.62
CA THR A 69 -18.69 0.59 -43.32
C THR A 69 -18.93 0.50 -41.82
N SER A 70 -17.92 0.10 -41.05
CA SER A 70 -18.01 0.05 -39.59
C SER A 70 -18.27 1.43 -38.98
N LEU A 71 -17.50 2.45 -39.38
CA LEU A 71 -17.68 3.84 -38.94
C LEU A 71 -19.05 4.41 -39.33
N GLN A 72 -19.56 4.04 -40.50
CA GLN A 72 -20.89 4.46 -40.97
C GLN A 72 -22.00 3.77 -40.16
N ASN A 73 -21.85 2.48 -39.84
CA ASN A 73 -22.77 1.76 -38.96
C ASN A 73 -22.77 2.33 -37.53
N LYS A 74 -21.63 2.88 -37.08
CA LYS A 74 -21.53 3.64 -35.82
C LYS A 74 -22.17 5.04 -35.92
N GLY A 75 -22.52 5.51 -37.11
CA GLY A 75 -23.19 6.79 -37.34
C GLY A 75 -22.28 8.02 -37.24
N ILE A 76 -20.96 7.83 -37.26
CA ILE A 76 -19.97 8.91 -37.08
C ILE A 76 -19.37 9.40 -38.41
N ILE A 77 -19.72 8.77 -39.53
CA ILE A 77 -19.39 9.24 -40.87
C ILE A 77 -20.60 9.14 -41.80
N GLU A 78 -20.55 9.91 -42.87
CA GLU A 78 -21.55 9.94 -43.94
C GLU A 78 -20.86 9.70 -45.29
N ALA A 79 -21.60 9.13 -46.25
CA ALA A 79 -21.15 8.90 -47.61
C ALA A 79 -21.97 9.75 -48.58
N SER A 80 -21.30 10.41 -49.52
CA SER A 80 -21.95 11.15 -50.60
C SER A 80 -22.51 10.20 -51.67
N LEU A 81 -23.48 10.69 -52.44
CA LEU A 81 -24.06 9.98 -53.58
C LEU A 81 -23.20 10.09 -54.85
N ASP A 82 -21.99 10.65 -54.76
CA ASP A 82 -21.08 10.84 -55.88
C ASP A 82 -20.48 9.52 -56.38
N ARG A 83 -19.92 9.53 -57.60
CA ARG A 83 -19.14 8.43 -58.16
C ARG A 83 -17.75 8.93 -58.58
N PRO A 84 -16.67 8.61 -57.84
CA PRO A 84 -16.63 7.77 -56.63
C PRO A 84 -17.22 8.47 -55.39
N ALA A 85 -17.79 7.68 -54.48
CA ALA A 85 -18.35 8.19 -53.22
C ALA A 85 -17.26 8.86 -52.37
N LYS A 86 -17.60 10.01 -51.78
CA LYS A 86 -16.77 10.70 -50.78
C LYS A 86 -17.33 10.44 -49.40
N PHE A 87 -16.45 10.30 -48.42
CA PHE A 87 -16.81 10.08 -47.04
C PHE A 87 -16.43 11.30 -46.22
N SER A 88 -17.28 11.69 -45.29
CA SER A 88 -17.05 12.80 -44.37
C SER A 88 -17.40 12.41 -42.95
N ALA A 89 -16.59 12.84 -41.98
CA ALA A 89 -16.90 12.67 -40.57
C ALA A 89 -17.96 13.67 -40.11
N VAL A 90 -18.82 13.23 -39.19
CA VAL A 90 -19.60 14.19 -38.39
C VAL A 90 -18.65 14.98 -37.48
N GLY A 91 -19.09 16.13 -36.98
CA GLY A 91 -18.26 16.95 -36.09
C GLY A 91 -17.75 16.16 -34.88
N PHE A 92 -16.52 16.43 -34.44
CA PHE A 92 -15.82 15.61 -33.43
C PHE A 92 -16.62 15.45 -32.13
N GLU A 93 -17.19 16.54 -31.61
CA GLU A 93 -18.04 16.53 -30.41
C GLU A 93 -19.26 15.60 -30.58
N LYS A 94 -20.01 15.78 -31.67
CA LYS A 94 -21.17 14.93 -32.00
C LYS A 94 -20.78 13.46 -32.16
N ALA A 95 -19.62 13.17 -32.72
CA ALA A 95 -19.14 11.79 -32.85
C ALA A 95 -18.87 11.16 -31.48
N LEU A 96 -18.26 11.89 -30.54
CA LEU A 96 -18.04 11.42 -29.18
C LEU A 96 -19.37 11.13 -28.48
N ASP A 97 -20.37 12.01 -28.61
CA ASP A 97 -21.70 11.78 -28.04
C ASP A 97 -22.34 10.50 -28.59
N ILE A 98 -22.29 10.29 -29.91
CA ILE A 98 -22.82 9.09 -30.57
C ILE A 98 -22.15 7.81 -30.04
N LEU A 99 -20.82 7.84 -29.87
CA LEU A 99 -20.05 6.70 -29.36
C LEU A 99 -20.37 6.40 -27.89
N ILE A 100 -20.48 7.43 -27.05
CA ILE A 100 -20.87 7.29 -25.65
C ILE A 100 -22.27 6.66 -25.54
N ASP A 101 -23.23 7.14 -26.33
CA ASP A 101 -24.59 6.62 -26.31
C ASP A 101 -24.70 5.20 -26.90
N ALA A 102 -23.81 4.82 -27.82
CA ALA A 102 -23.69 3.44 -28.29
C ALA A 102 -23.21 2.50 -27.17
N GLU A 103 -22.16 2.87 -26.42
CA GLU A 103 -21.67 2.06 -25.30
C GLU A 103 -22.69 1.99 -24.15
N ARG A 104 -23.41 3.09 -23.85
CA ARG A 104 -24.52 3.06 -22.88
C ARG A 104 -25.60 2.06 -23.26
N ARG A 105 -26.02 2.03 -24.53
CA ARG A 105 -27.02 1.07 -25.03
C ARG A 105 -26.52 -0.38 -24.93
N LYS A 106 -25.24 -0.61 -25.22
CA LYS A 106 -24.60 -1.93 -25.07
C LYS A 106 -24.60 -2.39 -23.62
N ILE A 107 -24.22 -1.52 -22.68
CA ILE A 107 -24.28 -1.80 -21.23
C ILE A 107 -25.71 -2.17 -20.82
N ALA A 108 -26.70 -1.37 -21.20
CA ALA A 108 -28.11 -1.64 -20.89
C ALA A 108 -28.61 -2.99 -21.46
N ALA A 109 -28.18 -3.35 -22.68
CA ALA A 109 -28.50 -4.65 -23.27
C ALA A 109 -27.84 -5.82 -22.51
N MET A 110 -26.60 -5.66 -22.07
CA MET A 110 -25.91 -6.64 -21.24
C MET A 110 -26.56 -6.81 -19.86
N GLU A 111 -26.99 -5.71 -19.24
CA GLU A 111 -27.73 -5.73 -17.97
C GLU A 111 -29.05 -6.50 -18.10
N LYS A 112 -29.81 -6.27 -19.18
CA LYS A 112 -31.03 -7.04 -19.46
C LYS A 112 -30.73 -8.53 -19.68
N SER A 113 -29.74 -8.84 -20.52
CA SER A 113 -29.36 -10.24 -20.81
C SER A 113 -28.86 -10.98 -19.58
N LYS A 114 -28.23 -10.29 -18.62
CA LYS A 114 -27.81 -10.87 -17.33
C LYS A 114 -28.99 -11.49 -16.57
N GLU A 115 -30.15 -10.83 -16.54
CA GLU A 115 -31.33 -11.35 -15.84
C GLU A 115 -31.79 -12.68 -16.45
N GLU A 116 -31.88 -12.73 -17.78
CA GLU A 116 -32.24 -13.92 -18.55
C GLU A 116 -31.22 -15.06 -18.32
N LEU A 117 -29.93 -14.75 -18.36
CA LEU A 117 -28.86 -15.73 -18.13
C LEU A 117 -28.87 -16.29 -16.69
N MET A 118 -29.23 -15.48 -15.69
CA MET A 118 -29.34 -15.93 -14.31
C MET A 118 -30.52 -16.90 -14.11
N GLU A 119 -31.65 -16.67 -14.78
CA GLU A 119 -32.78 -17.61 -14.79
C GLU A 119 -32.37 -18.94 -15.41
N ILE A 120 -31.69 -18.92 -16.56
CA ILE A 120 -31.15 -20.12 -17.19
C ILE A 120 -30.17 -20.82 -16.24
N TRP A 121 -29.26 -20.09 -15.61
CA TRP A 121 -28.24 -20.67 -14.72
C TRP A 121 -28.86 -21.42 -13.53
N LYS A 122 -29.93 -20.89 -12.93
CA LYS A 122 -30.66 -21.59 -11.85
C LYS A 122 -31.17 -22.97 -12.29
N THR A 123 -31.58 -23.12 -13.55
CA THR A 123 -32.10 -24.41 -14.07
C THR A 123 -31.00 -25.44 -14.33
N VAL A 124 -29.76 -25.01 -14.55
CA VAL A 124 -28.63 -25.88 -14.91
C VAL A 124 -27.79 -26.23 -13.66
N GLN A 125 -28.01 -25.58 -12.52
CA GLN A 125 -27.34 -25.92 -11.28
C GLN A 125 -27.78 -27.29 -10.78
N VAL A 126 -26.96 -28.30 -11.08
CA VAL A 126 -26.86 -29.49 -10.24
C VAL A 126 -26.34 -29.01 -8.89
N PRO A 127 -27.03 -29.26 -7.77
CA PRO A 127 -26.50 -28.95 -6.45
C PRO A 127 -25.31 -29.87 -6.21
N SER A 128 -24.13 -29.45 -6.65
CA SER A 128 -22.92 -29.98 -6.07
C SER A 128 -22.98 -29.56 -4.61
N VAL A 129 -22.81 -30.54 -3.73
CA VAL A 129 -22.47 -30.28 -2.34
C VAL A 129 -21.16 -29.50 -2.42
N LEU A 130 -21.27 -28.17 -2.45
CA LEU A 130 -20.16 -27.26 -2.34
C LEU A 130 -19.68 -27.45 -0.91
N GLU A 131 -18.83 -28.46 -0.70
CA GLU A 131 -17.78 -28.31 0.29
C GLU A 131 -17.20 -26.93 0.05
N GLU A 132 -17.32 -26.03 1.03
CA GLU A 132 -16.64 -24.74 1.04
C GLU A 132 -15.15 -25.03 1.07
N ARG A 133 -14.60 -25.44 -0.08
CA ARG A 133 -13.18 -25.67 -0.25
C ARG A 133 -12.49 -24.36 0.07
N GLU A 134 -11.46 -24.45 0.89
CA GLU A 134 -10.59 -23.31 1.13
C GLU A 134 -9.99 -22.87 -0.22
N ARG A 135 -10.09 -21.58 -0.49
CA ARG A 135 -9.63 -20.93 -1.72
C ARG A 135 -8.68 -19.81 -1.34
N LEU A 136 -7.66 -19.65 -2.17
CA LEU A 136 -6.69 -18.57 -2.12
C LEU A 136 -6.62 -17.99 -3.53
N GLN A 137 -6.85 -16.69 -3.64
CA GLN A 137 -6.84 -15.99 -4.92
C GLN A 137 -5.92 -14.77 -4.82
N LEU A 138 -4.89 -14.73 -5.66
CA LEU A 138 -4.06 -13.55 -5.83
C LEU A 138 -4.73 -12.59 -6.83
N LEU A 139 -5.00 -11.37 -6.37
CA LEU A 139 -5.56 -10.28 -7.15
C LEU A 139 -4.46 -9.30 -7.54
N LYS A 140 -4.49 -8.85 -8.79
CA LYS A 140 -3.49 -7.91 -9.33
C LYS A 140 -4.17 -6.66 -9.86
N GLY A 141 -3.62 -5.51 -9.51
CA GLY A 141 -4.14 -4.21 -9.89
C GLY A 141 -5.35 -3.78 -9.08
N MET A 142 -5.47 -2.47 -8.91
CA MET A 142 -6.50 -1.85 -8.06
C MET A 142 -7.93 -2.17 -8.46
N GLU A 143 -8.22 -2.31 -9.74
CA GLU A 143 -9.57 -2.62 -10.23
C GLU A 143 -10.05 -3.97 -9.71
N GLN A 144 -9.23 -5.02 -9.82
CA GLN A 144 -9.60 -6.36 -9.34
C GLN A 144 -9.70 -6.39 -7.82
N ILE A 145 -8.77 -5.73 -7.12
CA ILE A 145 -8.74 -5.70 -5.66
C ILE A 145 -9.98 -5.00 -5.11
N TYR A 146 -10.32 -3.82 -5.64
CA TYR A 146 -11.47 -3.06 -5.18
C TYR A 146 -12.81 -3.60 -5.67
N ALA A 147 -12.85 -4.27 -6.83
CA ALA A 147 -14.01 -5.06 -7.22
C ALA A 147 -14.28 -6.15 -6.16
N ARG A 148 -13.25 -6.94 -5.80
CA ARG A 148 -13.41 -7.99 -4.78
C ARG A 148 -13.76 -7.43 -3.41
N PHE A 149 -13.12 -6.35 -2.97
CA PHE A 149 -13.45 -5.66 -1.72
C PHE A 149 -14.92 -5.21 -1.73
N SER A 150 -15.36 -4.59 -2.82
CA SER A 150 -16.74 -4.13 -3.01
C SER A 150 -17.76 -5.29 -2.99
N ASP A 151 -17.43 -6.44 -3.56
CA ASP A 151 -18.26 -7.65 -3.52
C ASP A 151 -18.39 -8.18 -2.10
N MET A 152 -17.27 -8.31 -1.38
CA MET A 152 -17.26 -8.76 0.02
C MET A 152 -18.14 -7.87 0.90
N LEU A 153 -18.06 -6.54 0.76
CA LEU A 153 -18.94 -5.61 1.48
C LEU A 153 -20.41 -5.73 1.07
N SER A 154 -20.71 -6.15 -0.15
CA SER A 154 -22.10 -6.34 -0.59
C SER A 154 -22.71 -7.60 0.02
N GLU A 155 -21.90 -8.65 0.16
CA GLU A 155 -22.30 -9.95 0.71
C GLU A 155 -22.39 -9.97 2.24
N ALA A 156 -21.75 -9.02 2.92
CA ALA A 156 -21.66 -8.99 4.38
C ALA A 156 -23.03 -8.98 5.08
N LYS A 157 -23.15 -9.76 6.17
CA LYS A 157 -24.39 -9.96 6.93
C LYS A 157 -24.27 -9.65 8.42
N GLU A 158 -23.09 -9.77 9.00
CA GLU A 158 -22.88 -9.70 10.45
C GLU A 158 -21.89 -8.60 10.81
N GLU A 159 -20.67 -8.66 10.26
CA GLU A 159 -19.63 -7.70 10.59
C GLU A 159 -18.59 -7.49 9.49
N VAL A 160 -17.99 -6.31 9.52
CA VAL A 160 -16.90 -5.90 8.65
C VAL A 160 -15.81 -5.25 9.50
N ASN A 161 -14.60 -5.78 9.41
CA ASN A 161 -13.43 -5.27 10.11
C ASN A 161 -12.38 -4.81 9.10
N ILE A 162 -12.00 -3.54 9.16
CA ILE A 162 -11.06 -2.93 8.21
C ILE A 162 -9.86 -2.40 9.00
N VAL A 163 -8.66 -2.76 8.57
CA VAL A 163 -7.43 -2.10 9.01
C VAL A 163 -6.84 -1.36 7.84
N ALA A 164 -6.82 -0.03 7.87
CA ALA A 164 -6.28 0.78 6.79
C ALA A 164 -5.74 2.12 7.33
N PHE A 165 -4.55 2.51 6.90
CA PHE A 165 -3.81 3.65 7.49
C PHE A 165 -3.53 4.75 6.47
N GLY A 166 -3.55 6.01 6.92
CA GLY A 166 -3.15 7.16 6.11
C GLY A 166 -3.74 7.16 4.69
N ALA A 167 -2.85 7.06 3.69
CA ALA A 167 -3.23 7.10 2.29
C ALA A 167 -4.04 5.88 1.82
N ASP A 168 -3.95 4.72 2.47
CA ASP A 168 -4.69 3.52 2.10
C ASP A 168 -6.20 3.69 2.32
N LEU A 169 -6.59 4.24 3.47
CA LEU A 169 -8.01 4.52 3.76
C LEU A 169 -8.56 5.58 2.80
N VAL A 170 -7.79 6.64 2.54
CA VAL A 170 -8.17 7.69 1.58
C VAL A 170 -8.38 7.11 0.19
N ARG A 171 -7.50 6.21 -0.25
CA ARG A 171 -7.62 5.53 -1.55
C ARG A 171 -8.86 4.63 -1.61
N ALA A 172 -9.13 3.85 -0.58
CA ALA A 172 -10.31 3.00 -0.53
C ALA A 172 -11.61 3.82 -0.54
N TYR A 173 -11.61 4.97 0.13
CA TYR A 173 -12.72 5.92 0.09
C TYR A 173 -12.92 6.52 -1.31
N ASN A 174 -11.85 7.04 -1.92
CA ASN A 174 -11.91 7.66 -3.24
C ASN A 174 -12.25 6.67 -4.36
N ALA A 175 -11.91 5.38 -4.18
CA ALA A 175 -12.35 4.31 -5.06
C ALA A 175 -13.84 3.98 -4.93
N GLY A 176 -14.56 4.62 -3.99
CA GLY A 176 -15.99 4.47 -3.78
C GLY A 176 -16.40 3.22 -2.99
N VAL A 177 -15.46 2.33 -2.66
CA VAL A 177 -15.76 1.07 -1.97
C VAL A 177 -16.30 1.33 -0.57
N LEU A 178 -15.75 2.31 0.15
CA LEU A 178 -16.18 2.65 1.51
C LEU A 178 -17.54 3.38 1.57
N TYR A 179 -18.12 3.81 0.44
CA TYR A 179 -19.49 4.34 0.45
C TYR A 179 -20.54 3.28 0.80
N LYS A 180 -20.20 1.99 0.60
CA LYS A 180 -21.07 0.86 0.97
C LYS A 180 -21.26 0.72 2.48
N VAL A 181 -20.42 1.35 3.31
CA VAL A 181 -20.57 1.36 4.78
C VAL A 181 -21.93 1.93 5.19
N ARG A 182 -22.47 2.91 4.45
CA ARG A 182 -23.85 3.39 4.67
C ARG A 182 -24.89 2.29 4.50
N ASP A 183 -24.77 1.49 3.44
CA ASP A 183 -25.75 0.46 3.11
C ASP A 183 -25.59 -0.78 4.00
N LEU A 184 -24.39 -1.00 4.53
CA LEU A 184 -24.11 -1.96 5.61
C LEU A 184 -24.77 -1.56 6.93
N SER A 185 -24.64 -0.30 7.31
CA SER A 185 -25.28 0.24 8.52
C SER A 185 -26.81 0.09 8.47
N LYS A 186 -27.43 0.36 7.32
CA LYS A 186 -28.88 0.11 7.11
C LYS A 186 -29.31 -1.34 7.28
N ARG A 187 -28.39 -2.29 7.02
CA ARG A 187 -28.61 -3.73 7.18
C ARG A 187 -28.22 -4.24 8.57
N ASN A 188 -27.93 -3.34 9.52
CA ASN A 188 -27.41 -3.66 10.86
C ASN A 188 -26.11 -4.48 10.86
N VAL A 189 -25.30 -4.37 9.81
CA VAL A 189 -23.97 -4.97 9.78
C VAL A 189 -23.01 -4.10 10.58
N ARG A 190 -22.31 -4.69 11.56
CA ARG A 190 -21.35 -3.95 12.39
C ARG A 190 -20.10 -3.64 11.58
N VAL A 191 -19.76 -2.35 11.42
CA VAL A 191 -18.54 -1.95 10.71
C VAL A 191 -17.56 -1.33 11.69
N GLN A 192 -16.34 -1.88 11.73
CA GLN A 192 -15.25 -1.43 12.59
C GLN A 192 -14.00 -1.14 11.75
N ILE A 193 -13.44 0.06 11.90
CA ILE A 193 -12.30 0.53 11.11
C ILE A 193 -11.19 0.97 12.04
N LEU A 194 -10.03 0.31 11.96
CA LEU A 194 -8.80 0.70 12.64
C LEU A 194 -7.95 1.54 11.70
N THR A 195 -7.53 2.70 12.17
CA THR A 195 -6.74 3.63 11.37
C THR A 195 -5.82 4.51 12.22
N HIS A 196 -4.89 5.19 11.57
CA HIS A 196 -3.94 6.15 12.13
C HIS A 196 -3.48 7.11 11.01
N GLY A 197 -2.93 8.27 11.39
CA GLY A 197 -2.29 9.19 10.45
C GLY A 197 -3.26 9.95 9.56
N ILE A 198 -4.54 9.99 9.92
CA ILE A 198 -5.58 10.77 9.25
C ILE A 198 -6.17 11.73 10.28
N SER A 199 -6.25 13.01 9.92
CA SER A 199 -6.85 14.00 10.82
C SER A 199 -8.25 13.57 11.25
N ARG A 200 -8.52 13.64 12.56
CA ARG A 200 -9.86 13.39 13.14
C ARG A 200 -10.94 14.33 12.57
N THR A 201 -10.54 15.47 12.00
CA THR A 201 -11.42 16.45 11.33
C THR A 201 -11.61 16.21 9.84
N SER A 202 -11.03 15.14 9.27
CA SER A 202 -11.21 14.78 7.86
C SER A 202 -12.68 14.50 7.53
N SER A 203 -13.13 14.95 6.36
CA SER A 203 -14.46 14.67 5.82
C SER A 203 -14.72 13.16 5.67
N ILE A 204 -13.67 12.38 5.38
CA ILE A 204 -13.72 10.92 5.28
C ILE A 204 -14.06 10.31 6.65
N ILE A 205 -13.31 10.68 7.69
CA ILE A 205 -13.54 10.20 9.06
C ILE A 205 -14.94 10.59 9.53
N SER A 206 -15.35 11.83 9.26
CA SER A 206 -16.68 12.34 9.59
C SER A 206 -17.81 11.58 8.88
N TYR A 207 -17.61 11.18 7.62
CA TYR A 207 -18.57 10.35 6.89
C TYR A 207 -18.66 8.94 7.49
N LEU A 208 -17.51 8.29 7.67
CA LEU A 208 -17.43 6.90 8.13
C LEU A 208 -17.99 6.73 9.56
N LYS A 209 -17.76 7.71 10.46
CA LYS A 209 -18.28 7.69 11.84
C LYS A 209 -19.81 7.69 11.93
N LYS A 210 -20.51 8.13 10.88
CA LYS A 210 -21.98 8.11 10.84
C LYS A 210 -22.55 6.69 10.70
N TYR A 211 -21.74 5.77 10.17
CA TYR A 211 -22.20 4.46 9.72
C TYR A 211 -21.36 3.30 10.26
N GLY A 212 -20.25 3.58 10.96
CA GLY A 212 -19.38 2.59 11.53
C GLY A 212 -18.54 3.14 12.68
N GLU A 213 -17.94 2.23 13.43
CA GLU A 213 -17.02 2.52 14.52
C GLU A 213 -15.62 2.77 13.94
N ILE A 214 -15.06 3.95 14.19
CA ILE A 214 -13.68 4.25 13.81
C ILE A 214 -12.84 4.35 15.08
N MET A 215 -11.81 3.53 15.15
CA MET A 215 -10.88 3.47 16.26
C MET A 215 -9.50 3.90 15.76
N GLU A 216 -8.89 4.83 16.50
CA GLU A 216 -7.52 5.24 16.24
C GLU A 216 -6.57 4.33 17.00
N VAL A 217 -5.61 3.74 16.30
CA VAL A 217 -4.62 2.81 16.87
C VAL A 217 -3.21 3.37 16.68
N ALA A 218 -2.23 2.87 17.46
CA ALA A 218 -0.84 3.30 17.32
C ALA A 218 -0.29 2.94 15.92
N ALA A 219 0.61 3.76 15.38
CA ALA A 219 1.23 3.52 14.08
C ALA A 219 2.06 2.21 14.12
N PRO A 220 1.69 1.18 13.35
CA PRO A 220 2.43 -0.08 13.35
C PRO A 220 3.68 0.03 12.47
N GLY A 221 4.75 0.66 12.97
CA GLY A 221 6.09 0.63 12.37
C GLY A 221 6.17 0.81 10.85
N LEU A 222 7.15 0.16 10.20
CA LEU A 222 7.42 0.25 8.76
C LEU A 222 6.50 -0.62 7.88
N SER A 223 5.69 -1.52 8.46
CA SER A 223 4.80 -2.41 7.70
C SER A 223 3.47 -2.56 8.42
N ALA A 224 2.61 -1.57 8.20
CA ALA A 224 1.25 -1.60 8.69
C ALA A 224 0.42 -2.64 7.93
N PRO A 225 -0.20 -3.61 8.59
CA PRO A 225 -1.03 -4.58 7.90
C PRO A 225 -2.27 -3.87 7.35
N TYR A 226 -2.53 -4.03 6.06
CA TYR A 226 -3.77 -3.56 5.43
C TYR A 226 -4.60 -4.77 5.03
N PHE A 227 -5.71 -4.99 5.73
CA PHE A 227 -6.64 -6.06 5.41
C PHE A 227 -8.08 -5.72 5.76
N VAL A 228 -8.99 -6.53 5.21
CA VAL A 228 -10.43 -6.47 5.39
C VAL A 228 -10.92 -7.87 5.73
N ILE A 229 -11.68 -8.00 6.80
CA ILE A 229 -12.38 -9.23 7.18
C ILE A 229 -13.89 -8.97 7.09
N VAL A 230 -14.61 -9.93 6.51
CA VAL A 230 -16.08 -9.90 6.43
C VAL A 230 -16.65 -11.18 7.03
N ASP A 231 -17.59 -11.01 7.97
CA ASP A 231 -18.37 -12.06 8.65
C ASP A 231 -17.52 -13.19 9.26
N ASN A 232 -16.26 -12.91 9.62
CA ASN A 232 -15.25 -13.91 10.01
C ASN A 232 -15.11 -15.10 9.05
N LYS A 233 -15.45 -14.91 7.76
CA LYS A 233 -15.43 -15.96 6.73
C LYS A 233 -14.57 -15.61 5.53
N GLN A 234 -14.38 -14.32 5.27
CA GLN A 234 -13.59 -13.86 4.12
C GLN A 234 -12.52 -12.88 4.59
N LEU A 235 -11.32 -13.01 4.03
CA LEU A 235 -10.19 -12.13 4.25
C LEU A 235 -9.69 -11.59 2.90
N LEU A 236 -9.46 -10.29 2.83
CA LEU A 236 -8.71 -9.63 1.77
C LEU A 236 -7.49 -8.95 2.40
N LEU A 237 -6.30 -9.46 2.11
CA LEU A 237 -5.02 -8.96 2.64
C LEU A 237 -4.22 -8.29 1.52
N PHE A 238 -3.89 -7.00 1.67
CA PHE A 238 -3.08 -6.27 0.71
C PHE A 238 -1.61 -6.64 0.90
N THR A 239 -1.04 -7.39 -0.04
CA THR A 239 0.37 -7.83 -0.01
C THR A 239 1.33 -6.77 -0.55
N LYS A 240 0.86 -5.96 -1.51
CA LYS A 240 1.53 -4.75 -1.97
C LYS A 240 0.48 -3.64 -2.09
N PRO A 241 0.35 -2.75 -1.08
CA PRO A 241 -0.63 -1.68 -1.15
C PRO A 241 -0.34 -0.74 -2.32
N PRO A 242 -1.37 -0.10 -2.88
CA PRO A 242 -1.23 0.78 -4.02
C PRO A 242 -0.41 2.03 -3.70
N GLY A 243 0.55 2.35 -4.57
CA GLY A 243 1.30 3.60 -4.54
C GLY A 243 0.54 4.79 -5.16
N SER A 244 1.26 5.90 -5.30
CA SER A 244 0.70 7.17 -5.81
C SER A 244 0.68 7.23 -7.34
N SER A 245 1.58 6.51 -8.01
CA SER A 245 1.69 6.51 -9.48
C SER A 245 0.74 5.51 -10.16
N ARG A 246 0.49 5.71 -11.46
CA ARG A 246 -0.34 4.78 -12.27
C ARG A 246 0.29 3.39 -12.36
N MET A 247 1.61 3.31 -12.43
CA MET A 247 2.34 2.04 -12.49
C MET A 247 2.19 1.27 -11.18
N GLU A 248 2.42 1.92 -10.04
CA GLU A 248 2.27 1.28 -8.72
C GLU A 248 0.83 0.81 -8.45
N ARG A 249 -0.18 1.51 -8.98
CA ARG A 249 -1.58 1.04 -8.91
C ARG A 249 -1.85 -0.21 -9.74
N LYS A 250 -1.18 -0.38 -10.88
CA LYS A 250 -1.25 -1.61 -11.69
C LYS A 250 -0.49 -2.78 -11.03
N GLU A 251 0.57 -2.47 -10.30
CA GLU A 251 1.38 -3.44 -9.57
C GLU A 251 0.85 -3.79 -8.17
N ALA A 252 -0.20 -3.12 -7.69
CA ALA A 252 -0.82 -3.44 -6.42
C ALA A 252 -1.26 -4.91 -6.39
N THR A 253 -1.08 -5.56 -5.25
CA THR A 253 -1.48 -6.97 -5.08
C THR A 253 -2.21 -7.18 -3.77
N ALA A 254 -3.22 -8.05 -3.80
CA ALA A 254 -3.91 -8.51 -2.60
C ALA A 254 -4.24 -10.01 -2.70
N LEU A 255 -4.32 -10.67 -1.56
CA LEU A 255 -4.73 -12.05 -1.40
C LEU A 255 -6.15 -12.09 -0.85
N TRP A 256 -7.07 -12.69 -1.58
CA TRP A 256 -8.38 -13.06 -1.06
C TRP A 256 -8.40 -14.52 -0.61
N THR A 257 -9.04 -14.81 0.51
CA THR A 257 -9.24 -16.19 1.01
C THR A 257 -10.46 -16.36 1.90
N ASN A 258 -11.01 -17.56 1.91
CA ASN A 258 -12.00 -18.04 2.89
C ASN A 258 -11.41 -19.09 3.85
N SER A 259 -10.09 -19.24 3.93
CA SER A 259 -9.48 -20.16 4.90
C SER A 259 -9.77 -19.70 6.32
N ASN A 260 -10.46 -20.52 7.08
CA ASN A 260 -10.83 -20.21 8.46
C ASN A 260 -9.59 -19.95 9.32
N ALA A 261 -8.50 -20.70 9.12
CA ALA A 261 -7.25 -20.50 9.86
C ALA A 261 -6.68 -19.09 9.67
N LEU A 262 -6.61 -18.61 8.41
CA LEU A 262 -6.08 -17.27 8.10
C LEU A 262 -7.03 -16.16 8.56
N VAL A 263 -8.34 -16.33 8.33
CA VAL A 263 -9.36 -15.35 8.75
C VAL A 263 -9.34 -15.19 10.27
N GLN A 264 -9.36 -16.29 11.02
CA GLN A 264 -9.31 -16.25 12.50
C GLN A 264 -7.98 -15.68 13.01
N SER A 265 -6.86 -15.98 12.34
CA SER A 265 -5.55 -15.42 12.71
C SER A 265 -5.53 -13.90 12.57
N LEU A 266 -6.01 -13.36 11.45
CA LEU A 266 -6.06 -11.92 11.26
C LEU A 266 -7.17 -11.24 12.06
N LYS A 267 -8.26 -11.95 12.39
CA LYS A 267 -9.28 -11.46 13.32
C LYS A 267 -8.72 -11.30 14.73
N LYS A 268 -7.91 -12.26 15.20
CA LYS A 268 -7.19 -12.13 16.47
C LYS A 268 -6.23 -10.95 16.44
N LEU A 269 -5.49 -10.76 15.34
CA LEU A 269 -4.63 -9.60 15.16
C LEU A 269 -5.44 -8.28 15.21
N PHE A 270 -6.57 -8.21 14.51
CA PHE A 270 -7.48 -7.07 14.53
C PHE A 270 -7.97 -6.74 15.95
N ASN A 271 -8.45 -7.74 16.69
CA ASN A 271 -8.91 -7.56 18.06
C ASN A 271 -7.76 -7.12 18.98
N GLY A 272 -6.55 -7.67 18.79
CA GLY A 272 -5.36 -7.27 19.52
C GLY A 272 -4.90 -5.83 19.23
N MET A 273 -5.29 -5.26 18.08
CA MET A 273 -5.07 -3.84 17.76
C MET A 273 -6.15 -2.91 18.34
N ILE A 274 -7.38 -3.42 18.57
CA ILE A 274 -8.47 -2.66 19.22
C ILE A 274 -8.22 -2.51 20.71
N GLN A 275 -7.71 -3.58 21.32
CA GLN A 275 -7.15 -3.49 22.64
C GLN A 275 -6.16 -2.31 22.55
N PRO A 276 -6.30 -1.23 23.33
CA PRO A 276 -5.09 -0.59 23.77
C PRO A 276 -4.25 -1.76 24.26
N GLU A 277 -2.94 -1.79 23.98
CA GLU A 277 -2.10 -2.59 24.87
C GLU A 277 -2.68 -2.37 26.27
N GLU A 278 -2.92 -3.46 27.00
CA GLU A 278 -3.07 -3.37 28.44
C GLU A 278 -1.71 -2.89 29.01
N VAL A 279 -1.20 -1.75 28.52
CA VAL A 279 -0.70 -0.72 29.40
C VAL A 279 -1.89 -0.43 30.29
N VAL A 280 -1.84 -1.01 31.47
CA VAL A 280 -2.36 -0.42 32.68
C VAL A 280 -1.88 1.03 32.68
N VAL A 281 -2.58 1.94 31.99
CA VAL A 281 -2.37 3.37 32.14
C VAL A 281 -3.11 3.73 33.42
N LYS A 282 -2.49 3.44 34.55
CA LYS A 282 -2.46 4.43 35.62
C LYS A 282 -1.59 5.56 35.06
N PRO A 283 -2.12 6.77 34.77
CA PRO A 283 -1.35 7.86 34.16
C PRO A 283 -0.22 8.43 35.06
N LEU A 284 0.23 7.67 36.05
CA LEU A 284 1.28 7.99 37.00
C LEU A 284 2.44 6.97 36.98
N SER A 285 2.30 5.78 36.36
CA SER A 285 3.29 4.71 36.51
C SER A 285 4.43 4.71 35.49
N VAL A 286 4.28 5.20 34.25
CA VAL A 286 5.38 5.11 33.26
C VAL A 286 6.56 6.01 33.62
N GLU A 287 6.29 7.24 34.09
CA GLU A 287 7.36 8.12 34.57
C GLU A 287 8.03 7.55 35.83
N GLU A 288 7.26 6.94 36.73
CA GLU A 288 7.78 6.27 37.93
C GLU A 288 8.55 4.98 37.59
N GLU A 289 8.12 4.20 36.61
CA GLU A 289 8.77 2.97 36.13
C GLU A 289 10.02 3.28 35.32
N MET A 290 9.99 4.33 34.49
CA MET A 290 11.19 4.84 33.82
C MET A 290 12.19 5.37 34.85
N LYS A 291 11.72 6.14 35.86
CA LYS A 291 12.57 6.61 36.95
C LYS A 291 13.13 5.45 37.76
N LYS A 292 12.33 4.42 38.06
CA LYS A 292 12.77 3.21 38.75
C LYS A 292 13.76 2.40 37.91
N SER A 293 13.53 2.27 36.60
CA SER A 293 14.45 1.60 35.67
C SER A 293 15.79 2.35 35.61
N GLU A 294 15.75 3.67 35.62
CA GLU A 294 16.96 4.51 35.66
C GLU A 294 17.68 4.40 37.02
N GLU A 295 16.95 4.44 38.14
CA GLU A 295 17.50 4.20 39.48
C GLU A 295 18.13 2.80 39.60
N GLU A 296 17.49 1.78 39.05
CA GLU A 296 18.02 0.41 38.95
C GLU A 296 19.27 0.35 38.08
N ARG A 297 19.31 1.08 36.96
CA ARG A 297 20.47 1.17 36.07
C ARG A 297 21.66 1.80 36.80
N ILE A 298 21.43 2.90 37.52
CA ILE A 298 22.44 3.58 38.33
C ILE A 298 22.94 2.67 39.46
N ALA A 299 22.03 1.99 40.16
CA ALA A 299 22.39 1.07 41.24
C ALA A 299 23.20 -0.12 40.71
N PHE A 300 22.77 -0.73 39.60
CA PHE A 300 23.50 -1.82 38.95
C PHE A 300 24.88 -1.38 38.48
N ARG A 301 25.00 -0.20 37.86
CA ARG A 301 26.28 0.35 37.42
C ARG A 301 27.23 0.53 38.60
N ARG A 302 26.76 1.11 39.71
CA ARG A 302 27.54 1.28 40.94
C ARG A 302 28.02 -0.07 41.51
N GLN A 303 27.11 -1.05 41.62
CA GLN A 303 27.45 -2.37 42.12
C GLN A 303 28.47 -3.08 41.20
N LEU A 304 28.33 -2.94 39.89
CA LEU A 304 29.28 -3.48 38.92
C LEU A 304 30.67 -2.85 39.10
N MET A 305 30.75 -1.54 39.29
CA MET A 305 32.00 -0.82 39.55
C MET A 305 32.68 -1.28 40.85
N GLU A 306 31.93 -1.44 41.93
CA GLU A 306 32.43 -1.97 43.21
C GLU A 306 32.97 -3.40 43.04
N ASN A 307 32.24 -4.26 42.34
CA ASN A 307 32.66 -5.63 42.07
C ASN A 307 33.94 -5.68 41.23
N LEU A 308 34.05 -4.84 40.20
CA LEU A 308 35.26 -4.73 39.38
C LEU A 308 36.46 -4.26 40.21
N SER A 309 36.25 -3.31 41.13
CA SER A 309 37.31 -2.83 42.03
C SER A 309 37.74 -3.91 43.03
N MET A 310 36.80 -4.69 43.58
CA MET A 310 37.11 -5.79 44.51
C MET A 310 37.97 -6.88 43.88
N ILE A 311 37.80 -7.14 42.58
CA ILE A 311 38.64 -8.10 41.85
C ILE A 311 39.94 -7.48 41.31
N GLY A 312 40.26 -6.25 41.71
CA GLY A 312 41.51 -5.55 41.36
C GLY A 312 41.53 -4.91 39.98
N LEU A 313 40.39 -4.80 39.29
CA LEU A 313 40.32 -4.12 38.00
C LEU A 313 40.03 -2.63 38.19
N ARG A 314 40.78 -1.79 37.47
CA ARG A 314 40.50 -0.35 37.39
C ARG A 314 39.36 -0.13 36.39
N ALA A 315 38.34 0.62 36.78
CA ALA A 315 37.24 0.99 35.92
C ALA A 315 36.87 2.48 36.09
N GLU A 316 36.36 3.11 35.05
CA GLU A 316 35.87 4.50 35.05
C GLU A 316 34.43 4.57 34.51
N GLU A 317 33.58 5.38 35.14
CA GLU A 317 32.24 5.68 34.65
C GLU A 317 32.27 6.77 33.57
N ASN A 318 31.29 6.74 32.66
CA ASN A 318 31.13 7.74 31.59
C ASN A 318 32.43 7.93 30.81
N PHE A 319 33.07 6.81 30.47
CA PHE A 319 34.38 6.76 29.85
C PHE A 319 34.32 7.35 28.44
N LYS A 320 35.13 8.38 28.20
CA LYS A 320 35.19 9.10 26.93
C LYS A 320 36.40 8.68 26.12
N ILE A 321 36.18 8.44 24.83
CA ILE A 321 37.21 8.03 23.88
C ILE A 321 36.93 8.63 22.51
N THR A 322 37.95 9.20 21.86
CA THR A 322 37.83 9.80 20.53
C THR A 322 38.15 8.77 19.47
N GLY A 323 37.17 8.47 18.61
CA GLY A 323 37.31 7.48 17.54
C GLY A 323 38.10 7.97 16.35
N ASN A 324 38.30 7.08 15.38
CA ASN A 324 39.05 7.35 14.15
C ASN A 324 38.39 8.45 13.29
N SER A 325 37.08 8.66 13.44
CA SER A 325 36.35 9.77 12.80
C SER A 325 36.63 11.15 13.42
N GLY A 326 37.31 11.22 14.57
CA GLY A 326 37.48 12.44 15.37
C GLY A 326 36.30 12.74 16.31
N ILE A 327 35.27 11.90 16.33
CA ILE A 327 34.13 12.02 17.24
C ILE A 327 34.48 11.42 18.61
N THR A 328 34.24 12.17 19.68
CA THR A 328 34.32 11.63 21.05
C THR A 328 33.05 10.88 21.41
N HIS A 329 33.18 9.59 21.68
CA HIS A 329 32.12 8.72 22.16
C HIS A 329 32.23 8.55 23.68
N GLU A 330 31.07 8.42 24.33
CA GLU A 330 30.96 8.13 25.75
C GLU A 330 30.35 6.74 25.93
N PHE A 331 31.02 5.91 26.74
CA PHE A 331 30.56 4.59 27.18
C PHE A 331 30.22 4.63 28.68
N ASP A 332 29.22 3.86 29.11
CA ASP A 332 28.81 3.84 30.52
C ASP A 332 29.97 3.42 31.45
N ILE A 333 30.79 2.45 31.03
CA ILE A 333 31.97 1.99 31.76
C ILE A 333 33.15 1.71 30.81
N GLY A 334 34.34 2.17 31.20
CA GLY A 334 35.62 1.72 30.65
C GLY A 334 36.41 0.92 31.70
N VAL A 335 36.75 -0.33 31.41
CA VAL A 335 37.55 -1.20 32.29
C VAL A 335 38.97 -1.30 31.73
N PHE A 336 39.95 -0.88 32.51
CA PHE A 336 41.35 -0.79 32.08
C PHE A 336 42.07 -2.12 32.31
N SER A 337 42.65 -2.65 31.25
CA SER A 337 43.65 -3.72 31.30
C SER A 337 45.01 -3.16 30.88
N GLU A 338 46.09 -3.93 31.04
CA GLU A 338 47.46 -3.46 30.74
C GLU A 338 47.69 -2.99 29.30
N ASP A 339 46.82 -3.35 28.35
CA ASP A 339 46.98 -3.05 26.93
C ASP A 339 45.96 -2.01 26.43
N LYS A 340 44.68 -2.41 26.29
CA LYS A 340 43.57 -1.53 25.88
C LYS A 340 42.37 -1.66 26.82
N PRO A 341 41.55 -0.61 26.96
CA PRO A 341 40.34 -0.68 27.77
C PRO A 341 39.28 -1.58 27.11
N ILE A 342 38.47 -2.22 27.94
CA ILE A 342 37.22 -2.87 27.54
C ILE A 342 36.10 -1.86 27.80
N VAL A 343 35.25 -1.63 26.80
CA VAL A 343 34.15 -0.65 26.92
C VAL A 343 32.79 -1.33 27.07
N CYS A 344 31.89 -0.71 27.82
CA CYS A 344 30.57 -1.26 28.08
C CYS A 344 29.50 -0.17 28.08
N ASP A 345 28.37 -0.44 27.40
CA ASP A 345 27.12 0.30 27.58
C ASP A 345 26.10 -0.58 28.30
N ILE A 346 25.30 0.04 29.17
CA ILE A 346 24.27 -0.57 30.00
C ILE A 346 22.93 0.06 29.63
N ILE A 347 22.01 -0.76 29.13
CA ILE A 347 20.69 -0.29 28.70
C ILE A 347 19.63 -1.01 29.50
N PHE A 348 18.95 -0.25 30.35
CA PHE A 348 17.77 -0.71 31.09
C PHE A 348 16.57 0.07 30.55
N ASP A 349 15.51 -0.66 30.22
CA ASP A 349 14.29 -0.08 29.68
C ASP A 349 13.07 -0.78 30.32
N VAL A 350 11.93 -0.11 30.29
CA VAL A 350 10.66 -0.67 30.77
C VAL A 350 10.12 -1.75 29.84
N SER A 351 10.63 -1.80 28.59
CA SER A 351 10.24 -2.75 27.55
C SER A 351 11.46 -3.45 26.92
N ASN A 352 11.22 -4.50 26.11
CA ASN A 352 12.31 -5.19 25.43
C ASN A 352 13.03 -4.25 24.45
N ILE A 353 14.36 -4.34 24.41
CA ILE A 353 15.21 -3.41 23.68
C ILE A 353 15.20 -3.73 22.18
N THR A 354 14.85 -2.73 21.39
CA THR A 354 14.70 -2.82 19.93
C THR A 354 16.04 -2.60 19.21
N VAL A 355 16.03 -2.56 17.88
CA VAL A 355 17.24 -2.48 17.04
C VAL A 355 18.04 -1.19 17.20
N ALA A 356 17.39 -0.06 17.52
CA ALA A 356 18.05 1.25 17.47
C ALA A 356 19.21 1.40 18.47
N PRO A 357 19.06 1.00 19.75
CA PRO A 357 20.18 1.05 20.70
C PRO A 357 21.34 0.10 20.35
N VAL A 358 21.05 -1.05 19.72
CA VAL A 358 22.08 -1.99 19.24
C VAL A 358 22.90 -1.38 18.12
N VAL A 359 22.24 -0.73 17.14
CA VAL A 359 22.92 -0.01 16.05
C VAL A 359 23.77 1.12 16.63
N ARG A 360 23.23 1.91 17.57
CA ARG A 360 23.97 3.00 18.22
C ARG A 360 25.25 2.50 18.89
N PHE A 361 25.16 1.41 19.67
CA PHE A 361 26.32 0.81 20.32
C PHE A 361 27.34 0.31 19.29
N TYR A 362 26.89 -0.36 18.23
CA TYR A 362 27.74 -0.83 17.15
C TYR A 362 28.50 0.30 16.48
N THR A 363 27.82 1.40 16.13
CA THR A 363 28.44 2.56 15.49
C THR A 363 29.53 3.18 16.37
N LYS A 364 29.27 3.37 17.68
CA LYS A 364 30.28 3.83 18.63
C LYS A 364 31.48 2.89 18.65
N ARG A 365 31.23 1.59 18.87
CA ARG A 365 32.26 0.53 18.96
C ARG A 365 33.13 0.49 17.71
N ASN A 366 32.52 0.55 16.54
CA ASN A 366 33.24 0.42 15.28
C ASN A 366 34.19 1.58 15.04
N ASP A 367 33.84 2.79 15.49
CA ASP A 367 34.68 3.98 15.34
C ASP A 367 35.90 3.97 16.28
N VAL A 368 35.83 3.24 17.40
CA VAL A 368 36.92 3.14 18.40
C VAL A 368 37.60 1.76 18.41
N ALA A 369 37.29 0.90 17.44
CA ALA A 369 37.64 -0.53 17.46
C ALA A 369 39.15 -0.79 17.63
N GLU A 370 40.01 0.09 17.11
CA GLU A 370 41.47 -0.04 17.22
C GLU A 370 42.02 0.37 18.59
N MET A 371 41.23 1.07 19.40
CA MET A 371 41.65 1.64 20.68
C MET A 371 41.09 0.88 21.89
N ILE A 372 40.20 -0.08 21.66
CA ILE A 372 39.59 -0.91 22.68
C ILE A 372 40.02 -2.37 22.53
N LYS A 373 40.06 -3.11 23.63
CA LYS A 373 40.34 -4.56 23.64
C LYS A 373 39.10 -5.36 23.27
N ASP A 374 37.95 -4.96 23.81
CA ASP A 374 36.68 -5.65 23.65
C ASP A 374 35.52 -4.69 23.99
N SER A 375 34.30 -5.10 23.67
CA SER A 375 33.08 -4.34 23.94
C SER A 375 31.94 -5.25 24.38
N THR A 376 31.20 -4.84 25.41
CA THR A 376 30.03 -5.60 25.90
C THR A 376 28.81 -4.70 26.03
N LEU A 377 27.66 -5.17 25.52
CA LEU A 377 26.38 -4.51 25.72
C LEU A 377 25.59 -5.27 26.79
N ILE A 378 25.35 -4.63 27.94
CA ILE A 378 24.55 -5.21 29.02
C ILE A 378 23.12 -4.68 28.90
N VAL A 379 22.14 -5.58 28.92
CA VAL A 379 20.74 -5.22 28.69
C VAL A 379 19.80 -5.80 29.73
N LYS A 380 18.77 -5.03 30.07
CA LYS A 380 17.61 -5.45 30.86
C LYS A 380 16.34 -4.78 30.30
N PRO A 381 15.24 -5.51 30.07
CA PRO A 381 15.04 -6.93 30.34
C PRO A 381 15.76 -7.85 29.34
N ARG A 382 15.57 -7.68 28.03
CA ARG A 382 16.22 -8.47 26.97
C ARG A 382 16.11 -7.76 25.62
N LEU A 383 16.86 -8.22 24.63
CA LEU A 383 16.70 -7.79 23.24
C LEU A 383 15.40 -8.36 22.63
N THR A 384 14.80 -7.63 21.70
CA THR A 384 13.82 -8.22 20.78
C THR A 384 14.49 -9.23 19.86
N ARG A 385 13.70 -10.11 19.22
CA ARG A 385 14.23 -11.10 18.28
C ARG A 385 15.09 -10.47 17.19
N ASP A 386 14.59 -9.43 16.53
CA ASP A 386 15.31 -8.74 15.45
C ASP A 386 16.59 -8.08 15.96
N ALA A 387 16.55 -7.50 17.17
CA ALA A 387 17.72 -6.89 17.80
C ALA A 387 18.79 -7.93 18.18
N LYS A 388 18.37 -9.13 18.57
CA LYS A 388 19.27 -10.26 18.87
C LYS A 388 19.93 -10.81 17.60
N GLU A 389 19.15 -11.04 16.54
CA GLU A 389 19.66 -11.45 15.22
C GLU A 389 20.68 -10.41 14.69
N LEU A 390 20.40 -9.12 14.89
CA LEU A 390 21.30 -8.03 14.49
C LEU A 390 22.59 -7.99 15.34
N ALA A 391 22.48 -8.18 16.66
CA ALA A 391 23.64 -8.22 17.54
C ALA A 391 24.57 -9.42 17.21
N GLU A 392 23.99 -10.58 16.91
CA GLU A 392 24.73 -11.76 16.44
C GLU A 392 25.42 -11.49 15.10
N PHE A 393 24.72 -10.88 14.14
CA PHE A 393 25.27 -10.50 12.84
C PHE A 393 26.48 -9.56 12.97
N TYR A 394 26.40 -8.56 13.85
CA TYR A 394 27.50 -7.63 14.11
C TYR A 394 28.56 -8.14 15.11
N LYS A 395 28.40 -9.38 15.59
CA LYS A 395 29.27 -10.02 16.59
C LYS A 395 29.43 -9.17 17.85
N ILE A 396 28.34 -8.53 18.28
CA ILE A 396 28.31 -7.77 19.52
C ILE A 396 28.14 -8.75 20.67
N ARG A 397 29.02 -8.68 21.67
CA ARG A 397 28.82 -9.44 22.91
C ARG A 397 27.69 -8.80 23.70
N VAL A 398 26.59 -9.52 23.88
CA VAL A 398 25.43 -9.08 24.64
C VAL A 398 25.28 -9.92 25.91
N VAL A 399 25.04 -9.27 27.04
CA VAL A 399 24.68 -9.93 28.30
C VAL A 399 23.26 -9.50 28.68
N GLU A 400 22.30 -10.42 28.58
CA GLU A 400 20.92 -10.19 29.01
C GLU A 400 20.78 -10.53 30.50
N LEU A 401 20.42 -9.55 31.33
CA LEU A 401 20.20 -9.76 32.75
C LEU A 401 18.80 -10.33 32.99
N GLN A 402 18.72 -11.49 33.65
CA GLN A 402 17.41 -12.04 34.02
C GLN A 402 16.75 -11.18 35.11
N PRO A 403 15.41 -10.99 35.07
CA PRO A 403 14.71 -10.43 36.20
C PRO A 403 14.91 -11.36 37.41
N GLN A 404 15.40 -10.82 38.53
CA GLN A 404 15.35 -11.57 39.78
C GLN A 404 13.88 -11.83 40.10
N ILE A 405 13.47 -13.10 39.98
CA ILE A 405 12.20 -13.56 40.53
C ILE A 405 12.35 -13.40 42.04
N GLY A 406 11.69 -12.40 42.61
CA GLY A 406 11.73 -12.13 44.05
C GLY A 406 11.37 -13.37 44.84
N GLY A 407 12.20 -13.68 45.85
CA GLY A 407 11.87 -14.60 46.93
C GLY A 407 11.07 -13.92 48.03
#